data_AF-A0A7J6L6U9-F1
#
_entry.id   AF-A0A7J6L6U9-F1
#
_cell.length_a   1.000
_cell.length_b   1.000
_cell.length_c   1.000
_cell.angle_alpha   90.00
_cell.angle_beta   90.00
_cell.angle_gamma   90.00
#
_symmetry.space_group_name_H-M   'P 1'
#
loop_
_entity.id
_entity.type
_entity.pdbx_description
1 polymer ?
#
loop_
_entity_poly.entity_id
_entity_poly.type
_entity_poly.pdbx_seq_one_letter_code
_entity_poly.pdbx_strand_id
1 'polypeptide(L)'
;MKSFGVLAALLAAALASPDEYCQQLCDETPLCASYGWGSYCKGNGVCFGLLNKDGGYCFQPTDPSCDDSVYQPVSCPVVPPSCEDVCNGLSGCKSSKWGSYCKTWQNPPVCFGVLQKPDGSVCYEKTDSDCAGVPYPCPNL
;
A
#
# COMPACT_ATOMS: atom_id res chain seq x y z
N MET A 1 -26.64 -26.27 21.40
CA MET A 1 -26.08 -24.90 21.31
C MET A 1 -24.61 -25.05 20.99
N LYS A 2 -24.25 -25.03 19.69
CA LYS A 2 -22.87 -25.27 19.24
C LYS A 2 -22.22 -23.94 18.93
N SER A 3 -21.20 -23.63 19.72
CA SER A 3 -20.20 -22.62 19.42
C SER A 3 -19.47 -23.03 18.14
N PHE A 4 -19.57 -22.20 17.10
CA PHE A 4 -18.68 -22.16 15.95
C PHE A 4 -18.32 -20.67 15.86
N GLY A 5 -17.24 -20.25 16.49
CA GLY A 5 -15.94 -20.36 15.85
C GLY A 5 -15.83 -19.17 14.91
N VAL A 6 -15.45 -18.02 15.47
CA VAL A 6 -15.03 -16.82 14.72
C VAL A 6 -13.77 -17.22 13.94
N LEU A 7 -13.97 -17.79 12.76
CA LEU A 7 -12.97 -17.86 11.71
C LEU A 7 -12.86 -16.43 11.18
N ALA A 8 -12.13 -15.60 11.92
CA ALA A 8 -11.66 -14.32 11.45
C ALA A 8 -10.97 -14.56 10.10
N ALA A 9 -11.52 -13.91 9.08
CA ALA A 9 -11.10 -14.01 7.70
C ALA A 9 -9.60 -13.71 7.57
N LEU A 10 -8.79 -14.76 7.44
CA LEU A 10 -7.40 -14.67 6.97
C LEU A 10 -7.31 -14.90 5.45
N LEU A 11 -8.43 -14.81 4.72
CA LEU A 11 -8.47 -14.98 3.27
C LEU A 11 -9.10 -13.76 2.61
N ALA A 12 -8.23 -12.89 2.06
CA ALA A 12 -8.40 -12.13 0.80
C ALA A 12 -7.72 -10.74 0.77
N ALA A 13 -6.68 -10.46 1.57
CA ALA A 13 -5.83 -9.28 1.37
C ALA A 13 -4.84 -9.43 0.18
N ALA A 14 -5.14 -10.31 -0.78
CA ALA A 14 -4.35 -10.45 -1.99
C ALA A 14 -4.98 -9.56 -3.06
N LEU A 15 -4.30 -8.46 -3.39
CA LEU A 15 -4.49 -7.58 -4.56
C LEU A 15 -5.39 -6.33 -4.41
N ALA A 16 -6.00 -6.05 -3.27
CA ALA A 16 -6.70 -4.77 -3.09
C ALA A 16 -5.69 -3.63 -2.90
N SER A 17 -5.82 -2.56 -3.71
CA SER A 17 -5.12 -1.30 -3.47
C SER A 17 -5.41 -0.76 -2.06
N PRO A 18 -4.55 0.11 -1.50
CA PRO A 18 -4.82 0.71 -0.18
C PRO A 18 -6.19 1.37 -0.09
N ASP A 19 -6.68 1.97 -1.18
CA ASP A 19 -8.00 2.57 -1.27
C ASP A 19 -9.11 1.52 -1.26
N GLU A 20 -9.00 0.45 -2.06
CA GLU A 20 -9.97 -0.65 -2.07
C GLU A 20 -10.05 -1.35 -0.71
N TYR A 21 -8.93 -1.50 -0.01
CA TYR A 21 -8.91 -2.01 1.36
C TYR A 21 -9.75 -1.13 2.30
N CYS A 22 -9.51 0.17 2.30
CA CYS A 22 -10.27 1.10 3.15
C CYS A 22 -11.75 1.12 2.77
N GLN A 23 -12.07 1.06 1.47
CA GLN A 23 -13.45 1.03 1.00
C GLN A 23 -14.15 -0.26 1.40
N GLN A 24 -13.50 -1.41 1.28
CA GLN A 24 -14.08 -2.70 1.71
C GLN A 24 -14.40 -2.68 3.21
N LEU A 25 -13.49 -2.18 4.04
CA LEU A 25 -13.76 -2.02 5.47
C LEU A 25 -14.92 -1.07 5.75
N CYS A 26 -15.05 0.00 4.97
CA CYS A 26 -16.18 0.92 5.06
C CYS A 26 -17.51 0.23 4.74
N ASP A 27 -17.56 -0.56 3.68
CA ASP A 27 -18.77 -1.28 3.26
C ASP A 27 -19.23 -2.29 4.33
N GLU A 28 -18.29 -2.84 5.11
CA GLU A 28 -18.56 -3.74 6.23
C GLU A 28 -18.83 -3.01 7.56
N THR A 29 -18.51 -1.72 7.65
CA THR A 29 -18.65 -0.90 8.88
C THR A 29 -19.99 -0.16 8.88
N PRO A 30 -20.89 -0.44 9.85
CA PRO A 30 -22.13 0.32 10.01
C PRO A 30 -21.86 1.82 10.07
N LEU A 31 -22.78 2.62 9.52
CA LEU A 31 -22.67 4.08 9.38
C LEU A 31 -21.61 4.57 8.37
N CYS A 32 -20.58 3.78 8.05
CA CYS A 32 -19.70 4.04 6.90
C CYS A 32 -20.34 3.57 5.59
N ALA A 33 -20.90 2.36 5.55
CA ALA A 33 -21.58 1.83 4.37
C ALA A 33 -22.75 2.69 3.88
N SER A 34 -23.33 3.52 4.77
CA SER A 34 -24.39 4.49 4.44
C SER A 34 -23.86 5.90 4.17
N TYR A 35 -22.56 6.12 4.31
CA TYR A 35 -21.90 7.38 4.03
C TYR A 35 -21.57 7.46 2.53
N GLY A 36 -22.18 8.43 1.84
CA GLY A 36 -22.10 8.53 0.38
C GLY A 36 -20.71 8.77 -0.22
N TRP A 37 -19.68 9.01 0.60
CA TRP A 37 -18.29 9.22 0.15
C TRP A 37 -17.35 8.07 0.48
N GLY A 38 -17.81 7.06 1.23
CA GLY A 38 -17.00 5.89 1.58
C GLY A 38 -15.75 6.20 2.41
N SER A 39 -14.75 5.31 2.31
CA SER A 39 -13.42 5.47 2.91
C SER A 39 -12.35 5.15 1.89
N TYR A 40 -11.18 5.77 2.06
CA TYR A 40 -10.04 5.66 1.15
C TYR A 40 -8.74 5.83 1.95
N CYS A 41 -7.61 5.42 1.37
CA CYS A 41 -6.33 5.59 2.02
C CYS A 41 -5.84 7.03 1.89
N LYS A 42 -5.71 7.73 3.00
CA LYS A 42 -5.18 9.10 3.01
C LYS A 42 -3.66 9.07 2.81
N GLY A 43 -3.10 10.19 2.34
CA GLY A 43 -1.64 10.36 2.17
C GLY A 43 -0.82 10.23 3.47
N ASN A 44 -1.46 10.22 4.65
CA ASN A 44 -0.81 9.93 5.93
C ASN A 44 -0.86 8.43 6.33
N GLY A 45 -1.29 7.55 5.43
CA GLY A 45 -1.24 6.09 5.61
C GLY A 45 -2.35 5.51 6.49
N VAL A 46 -3.46 6.24 6.70
CA VAL A 46 -4.63 5.71 7.43
C VAL A 46 -5.91 5.91 6.62
N CYS A 47 -6.85 4.98 6.77
CA CYS A 47 -8.15 5.05 6.14
C CYS A 47 -8.94 6.27 6.63
N PHE A 48 -9.65 6.95 5.72
CA PHE A 48 -10.50 8.07 6.06
C PHE A 48 -11.63 7.64 7.02
N GLY A 49 -11.72 8.26 8.20
CA GLY A 49 -12.82 8.10 9.14
C GLY A 49 -12.94 6.76 9.87
N LEU A 50 -12.20 5.71 9.47
CA LEU A 50 -12.24 4.38 10.10
C LEU A 50 -11.30 4.29 11.30
N LEU A 51 -11.83 3.88 12.45
CA LEU A 51 -11.07 3.66 13.69
C LEU A 51 -11.26 2.23 14.21
N ASN A 52 -10.25 1.70 14.89
CA ASN A 52 -10.28 0.38 15.53
C ASN A 52 -11.08 0.46 16.84
N LYS A 53 -12.24 -0.20 16.90
CA LYS A 53 -13.14 -0.18 18.06
C LYS A 53 -13.57 -1.58 18.47
N ASP A 54 -13.20 -1.98 19.70
CA ASP A 54 -13.69 -3.19 20.38
C ASP A 54 -13.63 -4.49 19.54
N GLY A 55 -12.54 -4.66 18.78
CA GLY A 55 -12.35 -5.84 17.91
C GLY A 55 -13.04 -5.77 16.55
N GLY A 56 -13.67 -4.64 16.22
CA GLY A 56 -14.16 -4.28 14.90
C GLY A 56 -13.76 -2.85 14.54
N TYR A 57 -14.59 -2.20 13.75
CA TYR A 57 -14.36 -0.84 13.26
C TYR A 57 -15.56 0.06 13.53
N CYS A 58 -15.30 1.35 13.64
CA CYS A 58 -16.33 2.38 13.66
C CYS A 58 -15.96 3.51 12.70
N PHE A 59 -16.93 4.37 12.39
CA PHE A 59 -16.75 5.45 11.42
C PHE A 59 -17.05 6.82 12.01
N GLN A 60 -15.98 7.55 12.34
CA GLN A 60 -16.00 8.84 13.05
C GLN A 60 -16.92 9.91 12.42
N PRO A 61 -17.01 10.05 11.08
CA PRO A 61 -17.85 11.11 10.49
C PRO A 61 -19.33 11.02 10.82
N THR A 62 -19.86 9.83 11.12
CA THR A 62 -21.31 9.62 11.34
C THR A 62 -21.63 8.84 12.62
N ASP A 63 -20.65 8.22 13.27
CA ASP A 63 -20.80 7.56 14.58
C ASP A 63 -20.34 8.49 15.72
N PRO A 64 -21.25 9.04 16.53
CA PRO A 64 -20.89 9.92 17.66
C PRO A 64 -20.14 9.20 18.78
N SER A 65 -20.11 7.86 18.76
CA SER A 65 -19.35 7.03 19.70
C SER A 65 -18.00 6.57 19.12
N CYS A 66 -17.60 7.10 17.97
CA CYS A 66 -16.35 6.80 17.31
C CYS A 66 -15.45 8.04 17.31
N ASP A 67 -14.48 8.05 18.22
CA ASP A 67 -13.63 9.21 18.50
C ASP A 67 -12.15 8.83 18.42
N ASP A 68 -11.36 9.63 17.71
CA ASP A 68 -9.94 9.41 17.43
C ASP A 68 -9.01 9.79 18.61
N SER A 69 -9.54 10.42 19.66
CA SER A 69 -8.85 10.57 20.95
C SER A 69 -8.90 9.29 21.79
N VAL A 70 -9.84 8.39 21.49
CA VAL A 70 -10.04 7.13 22.22
C VAL A 70 -9.54 5.93 21.39
N TYR A 71 -9.88 5.91 20.10
CA TYR A 71 -9.62 4.79 19.21
C TYR A 71 -8.54 5.13 18.18
N GLN A 72 -7.73 4.13 17.82
CA GLN A 72 -6.65 4.32 16.85
C GLN A 72 -7.16 4.26 15.42
N PRO A 73 -6.72 5.14 14.50
CA PRO A 73 -7.05 5.05 13.09
C PRO A 73 -6.67 3.71 12.47
N VAL A 74 -7.46 3.24 11.51
CA VAL A 74 -7.12 2.05 10.72
C VAL A 74 -6.01 2.40 9.74
N SER A 75 -4.87 1.70 9.84
CA SER A 75 -3.76 1.87 8.91
C SER A 75 -4.09 1.28 7.54
N CYS A 76 -3.64 1.94 6.48
CA CYS A 76 -3.68 1.35 5.15
C CYS A 76 -2.68 0.17 5.05
N PRO A 77 -2.94 -0.82 4.18
CA PRO A 77 -1.95 -1.83 3.88
C PRO A 77 -0.73 -1.17 3.24
N VAL A 78 0.46 -1.57 3.68
CA VAL A 78 1.71 -1.20 3.04
C VAL A 78 1.85 -2.07 1.80
N VAL A 79 1.58 -1.50 0.64
CA VAL A 79 1.88 -2.13 -0.65
C VAL A 79 3.31 -1.72 -1.02
N PRO A 80 4.25 -2.66 -1.16
CA PRO A 80 5.59 -2.30 -1.60
C PRO A 80 5.52 -1.62 -2.99
N PRO A 81 6.48 -0.74 -3.32
CA PRO A 81 6.45 -0.05 -4.60
C PRO A 81 6.71 -1.02 -5.75
N SER A 82 6.05 -0.82 -6.89
CA SER A 82 6.45 -1.50 -8.12
C SER A 82 7.78 -0.93 -8.63
N CYS A 83 8.44 -1.63 -9.55
CA CYS A 83 9.60 -1.06 -10.25
C CYS A 83 9.25 0.23 -11.00
N GLU A 84 8.00 0.37 -11.47
CA GLU A 84 7.51 1.58 -12.10
C GLU A 84 7.36 2.73 -11.10
N ASP A 85 6.88 2.46 -9.88
CA ASP A 85 6.82 3.47 -8.81
C ASP A 85 8.22 3.96 -8.42
N VAL A 86 9.17 3.02 -8.31
CA VAL A 86 10.58 3.36 -8.06
C VAL A 86 11.14 4.21 -9.20
N CYS A 87 10.87 3.83 -10.45
CA CYS A 87 11.26 4.60 -11.64
C CYS A 87 10.68 6.01 -11.65
N ASN A 88 9.40 6.17 -11.28
CA ASN A 88 8.72 7.46 -11.23
C ASN A 88 9.32 8.38 -10.15
N GLY A 89 9.98 7.82 -9.13
CA GLY A 89 10.76 8.56 -8.13
C GLY A 89 12.14 9.03 -8.62
N LEU A 90 12.65 8.47 -9.73
CA LEU A 90 13.96 8.79 -10.30
C LEU A 90 13.78 9.68 -11.52
N SER A 91 14.26 10.93 -11.48
CA SER A 91 14.13 11.87 -12.61
C SER A 91 14.68 11.30 -13.93
N GLY A 92 15.83 10.62 -13.88
CA GLY A 92 16.44 9.95 -15.01
C GLY A 92 15.60 8.81 -15.58
N CYS A 93 14.81 8.11 -14.76
CA CYS A 93 13.96 7.00 -15.20
C CYS A 93 12.58 7.49 -15.65
N LYS A 94 11.94 8.38 -14.89
CA LYS A 94 10.62 8.96 -15.20
C LYS A 94 10.58 9.62 -16.58
N SER A 95 11.66 10.28 -16.98
CA SER A 95 11.77 10.93 -18.30
C SER A 95 12.39 10.04 -19.38
N SER A 96 12.78 8.82 -19.04
CA SER A 96 13.36 7.85 -19.98
C SER A 96 12.28 7.23 -20.84
N LYS A 97 12.60 7.00 -22.12
CA LYS A 97 11.74 6.22 -23.03
C LYS A 97 11.61 4.73 -22.66
N TRP A 98 12.41 4.26 -21.71
CA TRP A 98 12.52 2.85 -21.36
C TRP A 98 11.70 2.45 -20.12
N GLY A 99 11.49 3.38 -19.17
CA GLY A 99 10.86 3.07 -17.88
C GLY A 99 11.59 1.99 -17.06
N SER A 100 10.89 1.40 -16.09
CA SER A 100 11.36 0.21 -15.36
C SER A 100 10.20 -0.75 -15.11
N TYR A 101 10.53 -2.04 -15.09
CA TYR A 101 9.62 -3.15 -14.82
C TYR A 101 10.38 -4.26 -14.12
N CYS A 102 9.66 -5.16 -13.43
CA CYS A 102 10.28 -6.29 -12.77
C CYS A 102 10.69 -7.37 -13.79
N LYS A 103 11.98 -7.72 -13.83
CA LYS A 103 12.50 -8.82 -14.64
C LYS A 103 12.35 -10.13 -13.87
N THR A 104 11.14 -10.67 -13.87
CA THR A 104 10.80 -11.94 -13.19
C THR A 104 11.55 -13.15 -13.71
N TRP A 105 12.17 -13.06 -14.88
CA TRP A 105 13.03 -14.10 -15.48
C TRP A 105 14.49 -14.06 -14.99
N GLN A 106 14.84 -13.15 -14.06
CA GLN A 106 16.14 -13.15 -13.38
C GLN A 106 15.99 -13.82 -12.00
N ASN A 107 17.10 -14.32 -11.43
CA ASN A 107 17.10 -14.91 -10.09
C ASN A 107 18.27 -14.34 -9.24
N PRO A 108 18.00 -13.47 -8.25
CA PRO A 108 16.68 -12.95 -7.88
C PRO A 108 16.09 -12.02 -8.96
N PRO A 109 14.77 -11.84 -9.03
CA PRO A 109 14.17 -10.86 -9.92
C PRO A 109 14.56 -9.43 -9.55
N VAL A 110 14.82 -8.61 -10.57
CA VAL A 110 15.36 -7.25 -10.40
C VAL A 110 14.62 -6.25 -11.29
N CYS A 111 14.57 -4.99 -10.85
CA CYS A 111 14.01 -3.90 -11.63
C CYS A 111 14.92 -3.55 -12.81
N PHE A 112 14.35 -3.46 -14.01
CA PHE A 112 15.08 -3.09 -15.21
C PHE A 112 15.73 -1.69 -15.06
N GLY A 113 17.06 -1.64 -15.18
CA GLY A 113 17.84 -0.41 -15.21
C GLY A 113 17.98 0.33 -13.89
N VAL A 114 17.39 -0.17 -12.79
CA VAL A 114 17.52 0.44 -11.45
C VAL A 114 18.64 -0.28 -10.70
N LEU A 115 19.60 0.50 -10.19
CA LEU A 115 20.70 0.00 -9.38
C LEU A 115 20.62 0.58 -7.96
N GLN A 116 21.00 -0.22 -6.98
CA GLN A 116 21.20 0.22 -5.59
C GLN A 116 22.68 0.54 -5.36
N LYS A 117 22.94 1.76 -4.90
CA LYS A 117 24.26 2.25 -4.52
C LYS A 117 24.65 1.71 -3.12
N PRO A 118 25.95 1.75 -2.74
CA PRO A 118 26.40 1.29 -1.41
C PRO A 118 25.81 2.07 -0.22
N ASP A 119 25.38 3.32 -0.44
CA ASP A 119 24.72 4.15 0.57
C ASP A 119 23.22 3.84 0.74
N GLY A 120 22.71 2.86 -0.01
CA GLY A 120 21.31 2.43 -0.01
C GLY A 120 20.39 3.22 -0.95
N SER A 121 20.87 4.32 -1.55
CA SER A 121 20.11 5.06 -2.55
C SER A 121 20.00 4.27 -3.86
N VAL A 122 19.05 4.66 -4.71
CA VAL A 122 18.82 4.05 -6.04
C VAL A 122 19.06 5.06 -7.16
N CYS A 123 19.49 4.56 -8.32
CA CYS A 123 19.71 5.36 -9.53
C CYS A 123 19.33 4.57 -10.79
N TYR A 124 19.28 5.25 -11.95
CA TYR A 124 18.86 4.64 -13.20
C TYR A 124 19.97 4.61 -14.26
N GLU A 125 20.52 3.42 -14.52
CA GLU A 125 21.76 3.23 -15.31
C GLU A 125 21.70 3.72 -16.77
N LYS A 126 20.50 3.89 -17.33
CA LYS A 126 20.35 4.26 -18.75
C LYS A 126 20.51 5.75 -19.01
N THR A 127 20.34 6.58 -17.99
CA THR A 127 20.39 8.05 -18.12
C THR A 127 21.35 8.70 -17.13
N ASP A 128 21.61 8.05 -15.98
CA ASP A 128 22.54 8.54 -14.97
C ASP A 128 23.95 7.97 -15.22
N SER A 129 24.88 8.80 -15.71
CA SER A 129 26.24 8.35 -16.11
C SER A 129 27.12 7.87 -14.95
N ASP A 130 26.80 8.29 -13.72
CA ASP A 130 27.48 7.89 -12.47
C ASP A 130 26.72 6.78 -11.73
N CYS A 131 25.65 6.24 -12.33
CA CYS A 131 24.88 5.18 -11.70
C CYS A 131 25.64 3.86 -11.72
N ALA A 132 26.31 3.58 -10.60
CA ALA A 132 27.03 2.36 -10.33
C ALA A 132 26.53 1.74 -9.02
N GLY A 133 26.24 0.44 -9.06
CA GLY A 133 25.65 -0.27 -7.94
C GLY A 133 25.33 -1.72 -8.30
N VAL A 134 24.57 -2.36 -7.44
CA VAL A 134 24.04 -3.72 -7.69
C VAL A 134 22.61 -3.66 -8.22
N PRO A 135 22.14 -4.64 -9.00
CA PRO A 135 20.76 -4.69 -9.45
C PRO A 135 19.76 -4.56 -8.30
N TYR A 136 18.80 -3.64 -8.41
CA TYR A 136 17.77 -3.43 -7.39
C TYR A 136 16.71 -4.55 -7.45
N PRO A 137 16.46 -5.31 -6.36
CA PRO A 137 15.44 -6.36 -6.33
C PRO A 137 14.03 -5.83 -6.60
N CYS A 138 13.15 -6.64 -7.18
CA CYS A 138 11.75 -6.26 -7.30
C CYS A 138 11.09 -6.18 -5.91
N PRO A 139 10.46 -5.06 -5.51
CA PRO A 139 9.92 -4.92 -4.15
C PRO A 139 8.61 -5.67 -3.91
N ASN A 140 7.87 -5.99 -4.98
CA ASN A 140 6.54 -6.62 -4.97
C ASN A 140 6.57 -8.13 -5.30
N LEU A 141 7.53 -8.88 -4.76
CA LEU A 141 7.64 -10.33 -4.97
C LEU A 141 7.56 -11.13 -3.67
#